data_AF-A0A963IPB9-F1
#
_entry.id   AF-A0A963IPB9-F1
#
_cell.length_a   1.000
_cell.length_b   1.000
_cell.length_c   1.000
_cell.angle_alpha   90.00
_cell.angle_beta   90.00
_cell.angle_gamma   90.00
#
_symmetry.space_group_name_H-M   'P 1'
#
loop_
_entity.id
_entity.type
_entity.pdbx_description
1 polymer ?
#
loop_
_entity_poly.entity_id
_entity_poly.type
_entity_poly.pdbx_seq_one_letter_code
_entity_poly.pdbx_strand_id
1 'polypeptide(L)' 'LAEILKQVSLPDDVAAALQGEPGAMHDALSLAIAVESESPQEIATAAALLGLDAPEVTALMLEALDWAQHVVSAGN' A
#
# COMPACT_ATOMS: atom_id res chain seq x y z
N LEU A 1 19.59 -2.11 1.53
CA LEU A 1 18.30 -2.81 1.70
C LEU A 1 18.49 -4.30 2.00
N ALA A 2 19.11 -5.09 1.11
CA ALA A 2 19.34 -6.52 1.35
C ALA A 2 19.99 -6.84 2.72
N GLU A 3 21.02 -6.09 3.13
CA GLU A 3 21.64 -6.26 4.46
C GLU A 3 20.74 -5.90 5.64
N ILE A 4 19.74 -5.03 5.43
CA ILE A 4 18.73 -4.68 6.45
C ILE A 4 17.69 -5.79 6.55
N LEU A 5 17.24 -6.31 5.39
CA LEU A 5 16.27 -7.40 5.33
C LEU A 5 16.80 -8.69 5.99
N LYS A 6 18.11 -8.93 5.94
CA LYS A 6 18.76 -10.05 6.67
C LYS A 6 18.70 -9.92 8.20
N GLN A 7 18.45 -8.72 8.74
CA GLN A 7 18.42 -8.47 10.18
C GLN A 7 17.01 -8.63 10.77
N VAL A 8 16.00 -8.86 9.94
CA VAL A 8 14.60 -8.99 10.35
C VAL A 8 14.03 -10.30 9.84
N SER A 9 13.17 -10.94 10.63
CA SER A 9 12.40 -12.08 10.16
C SER A 9 11.14 -11.56 9.48
N LEU A 10 11.09 -11.67 8.16
CA LEU A 10 9.94 -11.34 7.34
C LEU A 10 9.49 -12.58 6.57
N PRO A 11 8.20 -12.69 6.25
CA PRO A 11 7.73 -13.62 5.24
C PRO A 11 8.47 -13.40 3.90
N ASP A 12 8.72 -14.50 3.17
CA ASP A 12 9.54 -14.49 1.95
C ASP A 12 8.93 -13.59 0.85
N ASP A 13 7.60 -13.58 0.72
CA ASP A 13 6.86 -12.75 -0.23
C ASP A 13 7.01 -11.24 0.06
N VAL A 14 7.02 -10.86 1.33
CA VAL A 14 7.27 -9.49 1.78
C VAL A 14 8.72 -9.08 1.50
N ALA A 15 9.68 -9.96 1.79
CA ALA A 15 11.10 -9.70 1.53
C ALA A 15 11.39 -9.56 0.03
N ALA A 16 10.74 -10.37 -0.81
CA ALA A 16 10.83 -10.30 -2.27
C ALA A 16 10.19 -9.01 -2.81
N ALA A 17 8.99 -8.67 -2.34
CA ALA A 17 8.29 -7.44 -2.75
C ALA A 17 9.09 -6.17 -2.44
N LEU A 18 9.72 -6.11 -1.26
CA LEU A 18 10.59 -5.00 -0.85
C LEU A 18 11.85 -4.89 -1.72
N GLN A 19 12.32 -6.00 -2.29
CA GLN A 19 13.45 -6.01 -3.23
C GLN A 19 13.05 -5.66 -4.66
N GLY A 20 11.75 -5.43 -4.92
CA GLY A 20 11.21 -5.14 -6.24
C GLY A 20 11.00 -6.38 -7.10
N GLU A 21 10.97 -7.57 -6.51
CA GLU A 21 10.64 -8.79 -7.24
C GLU A 21 9.15 -8.81 -7.61
N PRO A 22 8.79 -9.11 -8.88
CA PRO A 22 7.39 -9.16 -9.29
C PRO A 22 6.59 -10.21 -8.53
N GLY A 23 5.35 -9.88 -8.18
CA GLY A 23 4.42 -10.79 -7.52
C GLY A 23 3.28 -10.05 -6.81
N ALA A 24 2.26 -10.78 -6.36
CA ALA A 24 1.06 -10.19 -5.78
C ALA A 24 1.35 -9.25 -4.59
N MET A 25 2.34 -9.60 -3.75
CA MET A 25 2.75 -8.73 -2.64
C MET A 25 3.46 -7.45 -3.12
N HIS A 26 4.21 -7.53 -4.22
CA HIS A 26 4.83 -6.36 -4.84
C HIS A 26 3.79 -5.43 -5.47
N ASP A 27 2.79 -5.99 -6.15
CA ASP A 27 1.70 -5.23 -6.74
C ASP A 27 0.86 -4.55 -5.64
N ALA A 28 0.57 -5.26 -4.55
CA ALA A 28 -0.11 -4.72 -3.37
C ALA A 28 0.70 -3.60 -2.69
N LEU A 29 2.02 -3.80 -2.51
CA LEU A 29 2.91 -2.78 -1.96
C LEU A 29 2.96 -1.54 -2.86
N SER A 30 2.99 -1.73 -4.18
CA SER A 30 2.99 -0.64 -5.15
C SER A 30 1.70 0.18 -5.09
N LEU A 31 0.55 -0.48 -4.93
CA LEU A 31 -0.72 0.21 -4.72
C LEU A 31 -0.73 1.01 -3.40
N ALA A 32 -0.24 0.42 -2.31
CA ALA A 32 -0.14 1.12 -1.03
C ALA A 32 0.72 2.38 -1.12
N ILE A 33 1.87 2.31 -1.82
CA ILE A 33 2.75 3.46 -2.05
C ILE A 33 2.04 4.53 -2.90
N ALA A 34 1.31 4.14 -3.94
CA ALA A 34 0.59 5.07 -4.81
C ALA A 34 -0.56 5.80 -4.08
N VAL A 35 -1.22 5.11 -3.14
CA VAL A 35 -2.26 5.70 -2.29
C VAL A 35 -1.67 6.78 -1.38
N GLU A 36 -0.46 6.58 -0.87
CA GLU A 36 0.27 7.57 -0.05
C GLU A 36 0.84 8.75 -0.87
N SER A 37 1.09 8.58 -2.17
CA SER A 37 1.63 9.64 -3.04
C SER A 37 0.57 10.63 -3.56
N GLU A 38 -0.72 10.37 -3.29
CA GLU A 38 -1.89 11.15 -3.72
C GLU A 38 -2.02 11.36 -5.25
N SER A 39 -1.27 10.63 -6.08
CA SER A 39 -1.33 10.76 -7.55
C SER A 39 -2.44 9.88 -8.13
N PRO A 40 -3.55 10.44 -8.66
CA PRO A 40 -4.68 9.64 -9.15
C PRO A 40 -4.29 8.71 -10.30
N GLN A 41 -3.34 9.13 -11.14
CA GLN A 41 -2.80 8.32 -12.23
C GLN A 41 -1.98 7.12 -11.71
N GLU A 42 -1.20 7.29 -10.64
CA GLU A 42 -0.41 6.21 -10.05
C GLU A 42 -1.32 5.19 -9.36
N ILE A 43 -2.33 5.66 -8.63
CA ILE A 43 -3.35 4.80 -8.00
C ILE A 43 -4.07 3.98 -9.07
N ALA A 44 -4.51 4.63 -10.16
CA ALA A 44 -5.19 3.94 -11.25
C ALA A 44 -4.32 2.87 -11.93
N THR A 45 -3.04 3.18 -12.13
CA THR A 45 -2.09 2.24 -12.74
C THR A 45 -1.85 1.04 -11.84
N ALA A 46 -1.63 1.25 -10.54
CA ALA A 46 -1.39 0.18 -9.59
C ALA A 46 -2.66 -0.66 -9.30
N ALA A 47 -3.83 -0.03 -9.22
CA ALA A 47 -5.11 -0.73 -9.03
C ALA A 47 -5.42 -1.66 -10.20
N ALA A 48 -5.12 -1.24 -11.44
CA ALA A 48 -5.32 -2.07 -12.62
C ALA A 48 -4.48 -3.35 -12.62
N LEU A 49 -3.26 -3.33 -12.07
CA LEU A 49 -2.41 -4.53 -11.93
C LEU A 49 -3.04 -5.59 -11.02
N LEU A 50 -3.85 -5.14 -10.06
CA LEU A 50 -4.54 -5.97 -9.09
C LEU A 50 -5.99 -6.30 -9.51
N GLY A 51 -6.45 -5.79 -10.65
CA GLY A 51 -7.84 -5.94 -11.10
C GLY A 51 -8.86 -5.19 -10.22
N LEU A 52 -8.42 -4.11 -9.56
CA LEU A 52 -9.25 -3.28 -8.68
C LEU A 52 -9.72 -2.01 -9.40
N ASP A 53 -10.85 -1.46 -8.95
CA ASP A 53 -11.36 -0.18 -9.45
C ASP A 53 -10.73 1.00 -8.68
N ALA A 54 -10.12 1.94 -9.40
CA ALA A 54 -9.37 3.03 -8.79
C ALA A 54 -10.24 4.01 -7.96
N PRO A 55 -11.47 4.36 -8.38
CA PRO A 55 -12.44 5.06 -7.55
C PRO A 55 -12.76 4.33 -6.24
N GLU A 56 -12.93 3.01 -6.25
CA GLU A 56 -13.18 2.22 -5.04
C GLU A 56 -11.98 2.25 -4.09
N VAL A 57 -10.77 2.10 -4.61
CA VAL A 57 -9.53 2.24 -3.82
C VAL A 57 -9.43 3.62 -3.18
N THR A 58 -9.73 4.67 -3.96
CA THR A 58 -9.68 6.06 -3.47
C THR A 58 -10.75 6.31 -2.39
N ALA A 59 -11.95 5.77 -2.56
CA ALA A 59 -13.00 5.88 -1.55
C ALA A 59 -12.57 5.21 -0.23
N LEU A 60 -12.01 3.99 -0.30
CA LEU A 60 -11.53 3.27 0.87
C LEU A 60 -10.39 4.01 1.59
N MET A 61 -9.47 4.62 0.83
CA MET A 61 -8.43 5.49 1.40
C MET A 61 -9.04 6.64 2.21
N LEU A 62 -10.03 7.35 1.64
CA LEU A 62 -10.68 8.47 2.32
C LEU A 62 -11.45 8.02 3.57
N GLU A 63 -12.13 6.87 3.51
CA GLU A 63 -12.79 6.27 4.68
C GLU A 63 -11.79 5.91 5.80
N ALA A 64 -10.63 5.36 5.44
CA ALA A 64 -9.57 5.05 6.41
C ALA A 64 -9.01 6.32 7.07
N LEU A 65 -8.83 7.40 6.30
CA LEU A 65 -8.39 8.70 6.81
C LEU A 65 -9.41 9.33 7.76
N ASP A 66 -10.71 9.28 7.42
CA ASP A 66 -11.78 9.75 8.29
C ASP A 66 -11.82 8.97 9.62
N TRP A 67 -11.68 7.64 9.55
CA TRP A 67 -11.61 6.81 10.74
C TRP A 67 -10.40 7.14 11.62
N ALA A 68 -9.22 7.33 11.02
CA ALA A 68 -8.02 7.70 11.76
C ALA A 68 -8.20 9.03 12.52
N GLN A 69 -8.88 10.02 11.93
CA GLN A 69 -9.22 11.28 12.58
C GLN A 69 -10.21 11.08 13.75
N HIS A 70 -11.18 10.18 13.60
CA HIS A 70 -12.11 9.84 14.69
C HIS A 70 -11.39 9.21 15.89
N VAL A 71 -10.42 8.31 15.66
CA VAL A 71 -9.64 7.69 16.74
C VAL A 71 -8.79 8.72 17.48
N VAL A 72 -8.14 9.63 16.76
CA VAL A 72 -7.33 10.71 17.37
C VAL A 72 -8.18 11.68 18.17
N SER A 73 -9.38 12.03 17.69
CA SER A 73 -10.28 12.94 18.39
C SER A 73 -10.96 12.31 19.61
N ALA A 74 -11.22 11.00 19.60
CA ALA A 74 -11.77 10.28 20.76
C ALA A 74 -10.76 10.05 21.89
N GLY A 75 -9.46 10.22 21.63
CA GLY A 75 -8.38 10.06 22.61
C GLY A 75 -7.95 11.35 23.33
N ASN A 76 -8.55 12.49 22.99
CA ASN A 76 -8.28 13.81 23.58
C ASN A 76 -9.40 14.30 24.51
#